data_AF-A0A820GXF5-F1
#
_entry.id   AF-A0A820GXF5-F1
#
_cell.length_a   1.000
_cell.length_b   1.000
_cell.length_c   1.000
_cell.angle_alpha   90.00
_cell.angle_beta   90.00
_cell.angle_gamma   90.00
#
_symmetry.space_group_name_H-M   'P 1'
#
loop_
_entity.id
_entity.type
_entity.pdbx_description
1 polymer ?
#
loop_
_entity_poly.entity_id
_entity_poly.type
_entity_poly.pdbx_seq_one_letter_code
_entity_poly.pdbx_strand_id
1 'polypeptide(L)'
;MIWPKTLMSCCLIRTLDIESKTETNKRQWTMTRSKFFWLIVLFQFIWYWFPGYIFPLLSMFSFICMIAPHNIIFSQITGSNGLGLGAIQFDWNSCVAFLDSPILVPFWAHVNKFVGFIVVAWIVTPIIYYKNIWNSKKMPIISNRPFDINGNFYDPMKVLNKDLLLNETAYEIYGNISDYFNINNK
;
A
#
# COMPACT_ATOMS: atom_id res chain seq x y z
N MET A 1 -16.39 10.31 19.44
CA MET A 1 -14.91 10.43 19.33
C MET A 1 -14.61 11.12 18.01
N ILE A 2 -13.84 12.22 18.02
CA ILE A 2 -13.38 12.91 16.79
C ILE A 2 -12.14 12.17 16.27
N TRP A 3 -12.23 11.62 15.06
CA TRP A 3 -11.08 10.97 14.41
C TRP A 3 -10.13 12.02 13.82
N PRO A 4 -8.80 11.85 13.87
CA PRO A 4 -7.86 12.89 13.44
C PRO A 4 -8.04 13.41 12.00
N LYS A 5 -8.62 12.60 11.09
CA LYS A 5 -8.92 13.05 9.72
C LYS A 5 -9.90 14.21 9.67
N THR A 6 -10.92 14.25 10.53
CA THR A 6 -11.89 15.37 10.52
C THR A 6 -11.29 16.64 11.10
N LEU A 7 -10.36 16.52 12.06
CA LEU A 7 -9.66 17.66 12.65
C LEU A 7 -8.81 18.41 11.62
N MET A 8 -8.18 17.71 10.68
CA MET A 8 -7.36 18.32 9.62
C MET A 8 -8.18 19.27 8.75
N SER A 9 -9.32 18.82 8.23
CA SER A 9 -10.20 19.61 7.37
C SER A 9 -10.76 20.83 8.11
N CYS A 10 -11.16 20.65 9.38
CA CYS A 10 -11.61 21.77 10.21
C CYS A 10 -10.49 22.78 10.50
N CYS A 11 -9.26 22.32 10.74
CA CYS A 11 -8.10 23.18 10.92
C CYS A 11 -7.77 23.97 9.64
N LEU A 12 -7.83 23.34 8.48
CA LEU A 12 -7.61 24.00 7.19
C LEU A 12 -8.61 25.14 6.96
N ILE A 13 -9.91 24.84 7.07
CA ILE A 13 -10.98 25.84 6.87
C ILE A 13 -10.84 26.97 7.90
N ARG A 14 -10.59 26.64 9.16
CA ARG A 14 -10.36 27.63 10.22
C ARG A 14 -9.13 28.50 9.95
N THR A 15 -8.06 27.93 9.40
CA THR A 15 -6.84 28.69 9.06
C THR A 15 -7.10 29.68 7.93
N LEU A 16 -7.88 29.28 6.92
CA LEU A 16 -8.30 30.14 5.81
C LEU A 16 -9.25 31.25 6.27
N ASP A 17 -10.21 30.95 7.16
CA ASP A 17 -11.15 31.95 7.68
C ASP A 17 -10.47 32.97 8.61
N ILE A 18 -9.55 32.53 9.47
CA ILE A 18 -8.84 33.43 10.40
C ILE A 18 -7.88 34.37 9.64
N GLU A 19 -7.28 33.93 8.54
CA GLU A 19 -6.42 34.78 7.71
C GLU A 19 -7.17 35.98 7.10
N SER A 20 -8.46 35.82 6.78
CA SER A 20 -9.30 36.94 6.31
C SER A 20 -9.56 38.02 7.37
N LYS A 21 -9.37 37.70 8.66
CA LYS A 21 -9.73 38.56 9.80
C LYS A 21 -8.53 39.18 10.54
N THR A 22 -7.29 38.80 10.22
CA THR A 22 -6.11 39.25 11.00
C THR A 22 -4.98 39.81 10.12
N GLU A 23 -5.07 41.09 9.76
CA GLU A 23 -3.95 41.87 9.22
C GLU A 23 -3.08 42.55 10.32
N THR A 24 -3.41 42.42 11.61
CA THR A 24 -2.90 43.34 12.65
C THR A 24 -2.19 42.71 13.84
N ASN A 25 -1.51 41.56 13.70
CA ASN A 25 -0.63 41.10 14.78
C ASN A 25 0.74 40.61 14.30
N LYS A 26 1.75 41.42 14.65
CA LYS A 26 3.19 41.19 14.46
C LYS A 26 3.58 39.79 14.95
N ARG A 27 3.87 38.88 14.02
CA ARG A 27 4.53 37.58 14.30
C ARG A 27 5.79 37.48 13.46
N GLN A 28 6.82 36.84 14.04
CA GLN A 28 8.21 36.77 13.58
C GLN A 28 8.45 36.15 12.18
N TRP A 29 7.41 35.65 11.51
CA TRP A 29 7.50 35.06 10.18
C TRP A 29 6.95 36.05 9.14
N THR A 30 7.77 36.39 8.15
CA THR A 30 7.48 37.40 7.11
C THR A 30 6.50 36.92 6.04
N MET A 31 6.14 35.63 6.01
CA MET A 31 5.27 35.04 4.99
C MET A 31 3.82 34.92 5.49
N THR A 32 2.85 35.36 4.69
CA THR A 32 1.42 35.10 4.95
C THR A 32 1.11 33.61 4.81
N ARG A 33 0.12 33.12 5.56
CA ARG A 33 -0.21 31.69 5.63
C ARG A 33 -0.71 31.15 4.29
N SER A 34 -1.43 31.96 3.52
CA SER A 34 -1.91 31.65 2.17
C SER A 34 -0.76 31.51 1.17
N LYS A 35 0.27 32.37 1.24
CA LYS A 35 1.48 32.23 0.40
C LYS A 35 2.21 30.93 0.69
N PHE A 36 2.33 30.56 1.96
CA PHE A 36 2.94 29.28 2.37
C PHE A 36 2.12 28.07 1.89
N PHE A 37 0.79 28.13 2.00
CA PHE A 37 -0.10 27.09 1.49
C PHE A 37 0.09 26.87 -0.02
N TRP A 38 0.02 27.93 -0.82
CA TRP A 38 0.18 27.82 -2.28
C TRP A 38 1.58 27.36 -2.68
N LEU A 39 2.63 27.78 -1.96
CA LEU A 39 3.99 27.30 -2.18
C LEU A 39 4.09 25.78 -2.00
N ILE A 40 3.52 25.24 -0.92
CA ILE A 40 3.52 23.78 -0.66
C ILE A 40 2.68 23.04 -1.70
N VAL A 41 1.51 23.57 -2.08
CA VAL A 41 0.65 22.96 -3.10
C VAL A 41 1.39 22.85 -4.43
N LEU A 42 2.07 23.91 -4.86
CA LEU A 42 2.87 23.89 -6.09
C LEU A 42 4.06 22.95 -5.99
N PHE A 43 4.76 22.96 -4.85
CA PHE A 43 5.87 22.03 -4.61
C PHE A 43 5.41 20.57 -4.69
N GLN A 44 4.32 20.22 -4.01
CA GLN A 44 3.76 18.86 -4.03
C GLN A 44 3.24 18.48 -5.42
N PHE A 45 2.64 19.42 -6.15
CA PHE A 45 2.21 19.21 -7.52
C PHE A 45 3.40 18.84 -8.41
N ILE A 46 4.51 19.56 -8.34
CA ILE A 46 5.73 19.27 -9.10
C ILE A 46 6.35 17.95 -8.63
N TRP A 47 6.45 17.75 -7.32
CA TRP A 47 7.02 16.54 -6.73
C TRP A 47 6.30 15.28 -7.20
N TYR A 48 4.96 15.32 -7.36
CA TYR A 48 4.17 14.16 -7.79
C TYR A 48 4.61 13.57 -9.15
N TRP A 49 5.04 14.41 -10.09
CA TRP A 49 5.52 13.95 -11.39
C TRP A 49 6.85 13.20 -11.31
N PHE A 50 7.64 13.46 -10.27
CA PHE A 50 8.99 12.92 -10.15
C PHE A 50 9.00 11.40 -9.86
N PRO A 51 8.39 10.89 -8.77
CA PRO A 51 8.30 9.44 -8.55
C PRO A 51 7.25 8.78 -9.46
N GLY A 52 6.31 9.54 -10.03
CA GLY A 52 5.25 8.99 -10.88
C GLY A 52 5.67 8.73 -12.34
N TYR A 53 6.46 9.62 -12.92
CA TYR A 53 6.76 9.57 -14.37
C TYR A 53 8.25 9.67 -14.69
N ILE A 54 9.01 10.53 -14.00
CA ILE A 54 10.43 10.78 -14.34
C ILE A 54 11.33 9.65 -13.83
N PHE A 55 11.10 9.20 -12.59
CA PHE A 55 11.89 8.14 -11.97
C PHE A 55 11.01 7.20 -11.12
N PRO A 56 10.30 6.26 -11.76
CA PRO A 56 9.42 5.30 -11.07
C PRO A 56 10.12 4.44 -10.01
N LEU A 57 11.44 4.24 -10.14
CA LEU A 57 12.24 3.49 -9.17
C LEU A 57 12.29 4.18 -7.79
N LEU A 58 12.02 5.49 -7.69
CA LEU A 58 11.92 6.20 -6.40
C LEU A 58 10.64 5.82 -5.62
N SER A 59 9.61 5.29 -6.31
CA SER A 59 8.38 4.86 -5.66
C SER A 59 8.65 3.68 -4.72
N MET A 60 9.50 2.74 -5.12
CA MET A 60 9.90 1.56 -4.33
C MET A 60 11.40 1.31 -4.49
N PHE A 61 12.20 1.97 -3.67
CA PHE A 61 13.65 1.82 -3.69
C PHE A 61 14.10 0.74 -2.70
N SER A 62 14.65 -0.36 -3.21
CA SER A 62 15.21 -1.44 -2.39
C SER A 62 16.68 -1.60 -2.68
N PHE A 63 17.53 -1.18 -1.74
CA PHE A 63 18.99 -1.23 -1.88
C PHE A 63 19.49 -2.67 -2.04
N ILE A 64 18.87 -3.63 -1.33
CA ILE A 64 19.25 -5.05 -1.37
C ILE A 64 18.93 -5.67 -2.74
N CYS A 65 17.80 -5.35 -3.35
CA CYS A 65 17.47 -5.82 -4.70
C CYS A 65 18.42 -5.25 -5.77
N MET A 66 18.99 -4.07 -5.56
CA MET A 66 19.94 -3.46 -6.49
C MET A 66 21.31 -4.18 -6.48
N ILE A 67 21.76 -4.67 -5.32
CA ILE A 67 23.05 -5.37 -5.19
C ILE A 67 23.00 -6.77 -5.80
N ALA A 68 21.89 -7.50 -5.61
CA ALA A 68 21.77 -8.89 -6.03
C ALA A 68 20.43 -9.14 -6.75
N PRO A 69 20.27 -8.63 -7.98
CA PRO A 69 18.99 -8.68 -8.71
C PRO A 69 18.55 -10.09 -9.12
N HIS A 70 19.48 -11.03 -9.24
CA HIS A 70 19.20 -12.40 -9.71
C HIS A 70 18.86 -13.39 -8.59
N ASN A 71 18.91 -12.98 -7.32
CA ASN A 71 18.61 -13.88 -6.22
C ASN A 71 17.11 -13.86 -5.87
N ILE A 72 16.45 -15.00 -6.08
CA ILE A 72 15.02 -15.18 -5.85
C ILE A 72 14.65 -14.93 -4.38
N ILE A 73 15.51 -15.33 -3.43
CA ILE A 73 15.26 -15.17 -1.99
C ILE A 73 15.30 -13.69 -1.61
N PHE A 74 16.26 -12.92 -2.13
CA PHE A 74 16.32 -11.48 -1.86
C PHE A 74 15.16 -10.75 -2.53
N SER A 75 14.79 -11.10 -3.75
CA SER A 75 13.59 -10.55 -4.40
C SER A 75 12.31 -10.84 -3.61
N GLN A 76 12.19 -12.02 -3.00
CA GLN A 76 11.07 -12.40 -2.14
C GLN A 76 11.01 -11.62 -0.82
N ILE A 77 12.15 -11.23 -0.25
CA ILE A 77 12.20 -10.53 1.04
C ILE A 77 12.12 -9.01 0.85
N THR A 78 12.80 -8.46 -0.14
CA THR A 78 13.04 -7.02 -0.29
C THR A 78 12.47 -6.42 -1.57
N GLY A 79 11.97 -7.25 -2.49
CA GLY A 79 11.44 -6.81 -3.78
C GLY A 79 10.03 -6.23 -3.72
N SER A 80 9.59 -5.65 -4.84
CA SER A 80 8.26 -5.02 -4.97
C SER A 80 7.09 -6.01 -4.82
N ASN A 81 7.31 -7.26 -5.22
CA ASN A 81 6.37 -8.38 -5.00
C ASN A 81 6.78 -9.25 -3.79
N GLY A 82 7.66 -8.72 -2.94
CA GLY A 82 8.18 -9.38 -1.75
C GLY A 82 7.69 -8.73 -0.46
N LEU A 83 8.26 -9.14 0.66
CA LEU A 83 7.87 -8.70 2.02
C LEU A 83 8.25 -7.25 2.37
N GLY A 84 8.86 -6.52 1.42
CA GLY A 84 9.20 -5.10 1.54
C GLY A 84 10.26 -4.77 2.59
N LEU A 85 11.05 -5.76 3.04
CA LEU A 85 12.03 -5.54 4.11
C LEU A 85 13.19 -4.67 3.58
N GLY A 86 13.40 -3.51 4.21
CA GLY A 86 14.43 -2.56 3.76
C GLY A 86 14.09 -1.80 2.47
N ALA A 87 12.84 -1.86 2.00
CA ALA A 87 12.36 -1.01 0.91
C ALA A 87 11.99 0.38 1.47
N ILE A 88 12.45 1.42 0.78
CA ILE A 88 12.20 2.83 1.09
C ILE A 88 11.35 3.41 -0.03
N GLN A 89 10.28 4.12 0.33
CA GLN A 89 9.38 4.75 -0.63
C GLN A 89 9.49 6.27 -0.50
N PHE A 90 9.72 6.96 -1.62
CA PHE A 90 9.75 8.42 -1.67
C PHE A 90 8.44 9.03 -2.19
N ASP A 91 7.45 8.19 -2.52
CA ASP A 91 6.12 8.63 -2.90
C ASP A 91 5.20 8.76 -1.68
N TRP A 92 4.77 9.98 -1.40
CA TRP A 92 3.84 10.28 -0.31
C TRP A 92 2.48 9.60 -0.49
N ASN A 93 1.98 9.46 -1.73
CA ASN A 93 0.66 8.89 -1.98
C ASN A 93 0.64 7.39 -1.61
N SER A 94 1.64 6.65 -2.08
CA SER A 94 1.82 5.24 -1.73
C SER A 94 1.98 5.02 -0.22
N CYS A 95 2.76 5.87 0.47
CA CYS A 95 2.92 5.80 1.92
C CYS A 95 1.59 6.00 2.68
N VAL A 96 0.81 7.02 2.33
CA VAL A 96 -0.43 7.36 3.03
C VAL A 96 -1.57 6.40 2.71
N ALA A 97 -1.59 5.80 1.51
CA ALA A 97 -2.63 4.86 1.09
C ALA A 97 -2.75 3.64 2.02
N PHE A 98 -1.63 3.15 2.56
CA PHE A 98 -1.62 1.94 3.41
C PHE A 98 -1.46 2.22 4.90
N LEU A 99 -0.75 3.29 5.30
CA LEU A 99 -0.43 3.56 6.71
C LEU A 99 -1.29 4.67 7.35
N ASP A 100 -2.17 5.31 6.56
CA ASP A 100 -2.77 6.62 6.85
C ASP A 100 -1.70 7.73 6.96
N SER A 101 -2.14 8.99 7.04
CA SER A 101 -1.21 10.12 7.11
C SER A 101 -0.48 10.13 8.46
N PRO A 102 0.87 10.05 8.48
CA PRO A 102 1.64 10.02 9.72
C PRO A 102 1.59 11.34 10.48
N ILE A 103 1.18 12.41 9.81
CA ILE A 103 0.98 13.74 10.40
C ILE A 103 -0.30 13.77 11.24
N LEU A 104 -1.29 12.93 10.91
CA LEU A 104 -2.61 12.94 11.55
C LEU A 104 -2.73 11.91 12.66
N VAL A 105 -2.21 10.72 12.43
CA VAL A 105 -2.41 9.60 13.35
C VAL A 105 -1.34 9.64 14.44
N PRO A 106 -1.68 9.47 15.73
CA PRO A 106 -0.71 9.53 16.81
C PRO A 106 0.37 8.45 16.67
N PHE A 107 1.58 8.73 17.15
CA PHE A 107 2.73 7.83 17.04
C PHE A 107 2.45 6.42 17.59
N TRP A 108 1.79 6.32 18.75
CA TRP A 108 1.43 5.03 19.35
C TRP A 108 0.58 4.15 18.44
N ALA A 109 -0.38 4.74 17.71
CA ALA A 109 -1.22 3.99 16.78
C ALA A 109 -0.42 3.48 15.58
N HIS A 110 0.58 4.24 15.12
CA HIS A 110 1.52 3.75 14.10
C HIS A 110 2.38 2.60 14.61
N VAL A 111 2.89 2.69 15.84
CA VAL A 111 3.67 1.60 16.45
C VAL A 111 2.84 0.33 16.52
N ASN A 112 1.56 0.39 16.92
CA ASN A 112 0.69 -0.79 16.93
C ASN A 112 0.48 -1.39 15.53
N LYS A 113 0.21 -0.54 14.52
CA LYS A 113 0.09 -1.00 13.12
C LYS A 113 1.40 -1.66 12.65
N PHE A 114 2.54 -1.05 12.97
CA PHE A 114 3.85 -1.55 12.60
C PHE A 114 4.20 -2.88 13.28
N VAL A 115 3.88 -3.03 14.58
CA VAL A 115 4.06 -4.30 15.30
C VAL A 115 3.17 -5.39 14.69
N GLY A 116 1.90 -5.09 14.41
CA GLY A 116 1.00 -6.02 13.72
C GLY A 116 1.54 -6.43 12.34
N PHE A 117 2.08 -5.47 11.59
CA PHE A 117 2.72 -5.72 10.31
C PHE A 117 3.95 -6.64 10.46
N ILE A 118 4.85 -6.39 11.40
CA ILE A 118 6.01 -7.26 11.66
C ILE A 118 5.55 -8.69 11.95
N VAL A 119 4.57 -8.88 12.84
CA VAL A 119 4.10 -10.21 13.22
C VAL A 119 3.51 -10.94 12.02
N VAL A 120 2.64 -10.30 11.25
CA VAL A 120 1.97 -10.98 10.13
C VAL A 120 2.91 -11.13 8.94
N ALA A 121 3.47 -10.03 8.44
CA ALA A 121 4.25 -10.00 7.21
C ALA A 121 5.65 -10.62 7.37
N TRP A 122 6.33 -10.45 8.51
CA TRP A 122 7.72 -10.91 8.67
C TRP A 122 7.87 -12.18 9.50
N ILE A 123 6.85 -12.59 10.26
CA ILE A 123 6.90 -13.84 11.04
C ILE A 123 5.93 -14.87 10.46
N VAL A 124 4.62 -14.59 10.44
CA VAL A 124 3.60 -15.58 10.04
C VAL A 124 3.71 -15.95 8.55
N THR A 125 3.77 -14.96 7.65
CA THR A 125 3.83 -15.20 6.20
C THR A 125 5.04 -16.05 5.78
N PRO A 126 6.28 -15.75 6.21
CA PRO A 126 7.43 -16.61 5.91
C PRO A 126 7.30 -18.02 6.47
N ILE A 127 6.78 -18.18 7.70
CA ILE A 127 6.59 -19.51 8.30
C ILE A 127 5.66 -20.37 7.44
N ILE A 128 4.52 -19.82 7.03
CA ILE A 128 3.55 -20.52 6.18
C ILE A 128 4.19 -20.87 4.83
N TYR A 129 4.85 -19.89 4.20
CA TYR A 129 5.43 -20.06 2.87
C TYR A 129 6.55 -21.09 2.83
N TYR A 130 7.52 -21.00 3.73
CA TYR A 130 8.69 -21.89 3.74
C TYR A 130 8.35 -23.31 4.21
N LYS A 131 7.40 -23.46 5.14
CA LYS A 131 6.85 -24.77 5.54
C LYS A 131 5.87 -25.36 4.52
N ASN A 132 5.57 -24.66 3.43
CA ASN A 132 4.62 -25.08 2.40
C ASN A 132 3.25 -25.47 2.97
N ILE A 133 2.81 -24.74 4.00
CA ILE A 133 1.48 -24.96 4.58
C ILE A 133 0.46 -24.56 3.51
N TRP A 134 -0.53 -25.43 3.26
CA TRP A 134 -1.56 -25.24 2.23
C TRP A 134 -1.05 -25.12 0.78
N ASN A 135 0.06 -25.77 0.44
CA ASN A 135 0.65 -25.72 -0.91
C ASN A 135 1.03 -24.30 -1.38
N SER A 136 1.31 -23.39 -0.44
CA SER A 136 1.62 -21.98 -0.69
C SER A 136 2.80 -21.75 -1.65
N LYS A 137 3.73 -22.71 -1.79
CA LYS A 137 4.87 -22.58 -2.73
C LYS A 137 4.49 -22.63 -4.21
N LYS A 138 3.26 -23.05 -4.55
CA LYS A 138 2.75 -23.00 -5.92
C LYS A 138 2.54 -21.56 -6.41
N MET A 139 2.51 -20.59 -5.51
CA MET A 139 2.21 -19.19 -5.77
C MET A 139 3.37 -18.29 -5.31
N PRO A 140 3.49 -17.06 -5.82
CA PRO A 140 4.41 -16.07 -5.27
C PRO A 140 4.01 -15.70 -3.82
N ILE A 141 4.99 -15.29 -3.01
CA ILE A 141 4.78 -14.91 -1.58
C ILE A 141 3.68 -13.86 -1.40
N ILE A 142 3.66 -12.85 -2.28
CA ILE A 142 2.66 -11.80 -2.31
C ILE A 142 2.13 -11.71 -3.73
N SER A 143 0.80 -11.64 -3.86
CA SER A 143 0.11 -11.35 -5.10
C SER A 143 -1.22 -10.68 -4.85
N ASN A 144 -1.65 -9.86 -5.79
CA ASN A 144 -2.98 -9.26 -5.82
C ASN A 144 -3.93 -9.98 -6.80
N ARG A 145 -3.52 -11.10 -7.39
CA ARG A 145 -4.32 -11.85 -8.37
C ARG A 145 -4.78 -13.19 -7.79
N PRO A 146 -5.97 -13.68 -8.17
CA PRO A 146 -6.40 -15.02 -7.85
C PRO A 146 -5.61 -16.06 -8.66
N PHE A 147 -5.38 -17.23 -8.08
CA PHE A 147 -4.75 -18.36 -8.76
C PHE A 147 -5.67 -19.58 -8.72
N ASP A 148 -5.50 -20.43 -9.73
CA ASP A 148 -6.06 -21.76 -9.81
C ASP A 148 -5.32 -22.74 -8.87
N ILE A 149 -5.91 -23.91 -8.59
CA ILE A 149 -5.33 -24.98 -7.74
C ILE A 149 -3.95 -25.46 -8.20
N ASN A 150 -3.64 -25.23 -9.48
CA ASN A 150 -2.39 -25.59 -10.13
C ASN A 150 -1.30 -24.51 -10.00
N GLY A 151 -1.62 -23.34 -9.43
CA GLY A 151 -0.69 -22.21 -9.29
C GLY A 151 -0.63 -21.29 -10.51
N ASN A 152 -1.54 -21.44 -11.47
CA ASN A 152 -1.66 -20.55 -12.63
C ASN A 152 -2.58 -19.36 -12.31
N PHE A 153 -2.41 -18.23 -13.01
CA PHE A 153 -3.34 -17.11 -12.87
C PHE A 153 -4.76 -17.53 -13.27
N TYR A 154 -5.71 -17.25 -12.38
CA TYR A 154 -7.12 -17.56 -12.62
C TYR A 154 -7.74 -16.47 -13.50
N ASP A 155 -8.35 -16.88 -14.61
CA ASP A 155 -9.04 -15.95 -15.52
C ASP A 155 -10.55 -15.96 -15.23
N PRO A 156 -11.09 -14.91 -14.57
CA PRO A 156 -12.50 -14.86 -14.23
C PRO A 156 -13.40 -14.81 -15.47
N MET A 157 -12.91 -14.35 -16.62
CA MET A 157 -13.71 -14.26 -17.84
C MET A 157 -14.06 -15.63 -18.42
N LYS A 158 -13.32 -16.69 -18.06
CA LYS A 158 -13.61 -18.06 -18.51
C LYS A 158 -14.79 -18.70 -17.79
N VAL A 159 -15.16 -18.15 -16.63
CA VAL A 159 -16.22 -18.68 -15.77
C VAL A 159 -17.47 -17.79 -15.83
N LEU A 160 -17.35 -16.60 -16.39
CA LEU A 160 -18.47 -15.68 -16.57
C LEU A 160 -19.18 -15.94 -17.90
N ASN A 161 -20.51 -15.90 -17.88
CA ASN A 161 -21.32 -15.86 -19.09
C ASN A 161 -21.26 -14.47 -19.75
N LYS A 162 -21.80 -14.31 -20.97
CA LYS A 162 -21.84 -13.02 -21.68
C LYS A 162 -22.52 -11.90 -20.88
N ASP A 163 -23.43 -12.26 -19.99
CA ASP A 163 -24.15 -11.34 -19.10
C ASP A 163 -23.39 -11.04 -17.78
N LEU A 164 -22.11 -11.41 -17.68
CA LEU A 164 -21.27 -11.28 -16.48
C LEU A 164 -21.83 -12.01 -15.23
N LEU A 165 -22.66 -13.01 -15.44
CA LEU A 165 -23.14 -13.93 -14.41
C LEU A 165 -22.24 -15.16 -14.33
N LEU A 166 -22.15 -15.74 -13.14
CA LEU A 166 -21.41 -16.98 -12.92
C LEU A 166 -22.05 -18.11 -13.73
N ASN A 167 -21.26 -18.76 -14.61
CA ASN A 167 -21.67 -19.96 -15.29
C ASN A 167 -21.17 -21.18 -14.50
N GLU A 168 -22.08 -21.83 -13.77
CA GLU A 168 -21.77 -22.99 -12.92
C GLU A 168 -21.12 -24.13 -13.71
N THR A 169 -21.58 -24.40 -14.93
CA THR A 169 -20.99 -25.47 -15.77
C THR A 169 -19.56 -25.15 -16.21
N ALA A 170 -19.28 -23.88 -16.54
CA ALA A 170 -17.93 -23.45 -16.87
C ALA A 170 -17.02 -23.43 -15.64
N TYR A 171 -17.57 -23.12 -14.46
CA TYR A 171 -16.86 -23.17 -13.19
C TYR A 171 -16.43 -24.58 -12.81
N GLU A 172 -17.31 -25.57 -12.97
CA GLU A 172 -17.00 -26.97 -12.70
C GLU A 172 -15.88 -27.51 -13.60
N ILE A 173 -15.84 -27.07 -14.87
CA ILE A 173 -14.81 -27.48 -15.83
C ILE A 173 -13.48 -26.76 -15.59
N TYR A 174 -13.52 -25.46 -15.32
CA TYR A 174 -12.32 -24.64 -15.16
C TYR A 174 -11.66 -24.84 -13.79
N GLY A 175 -12.45 -25.20 -12.78
CA GLY A 175 -12.00 -25.51 -11.43
C GLY A 175 -12.19 -24.36 -10.44
N ASN A 176 -12.12 -24.71 -9.14
CA ASN A 176 -12.19 -23.76 -8.05
C ASN A 176 -10.99 -22.79 -8.08
N ILE A 177 -11.22 -21.56 -7.63
CA ILE A 177 -10.13 -20.68 -7.20
C ILE A 177 -9.39 -21.37 -6.05
N SER A 178 -8.07 -21.24 -6.01
CA SER A 178 -7.24 -21.79 -4.93
C SER A 178 -7.60 -21.14 -3.59
N ASP A 179 -8.53 -21.75 -2.87
CA ASP A 179 -8.86 -21.37 -1.50
C ASP A 179 -7.76 -21.85 -0.55
N TYR A 180 -6.96 -20.92 -0.03
CA TYR A 180 -5.94 -21.18 0.99
C TYR A 180 -6.51 -21.86 2.25
N PHE A 181 -7.81 -21.67 2.51
CA PHE A 181 -8.52 -22.16 3.68
C PHE A 181 -9.56 -23.22 3.34
N ASN A 182 -9.36 -24.01 2.28
CA ASN A 182 -10.24 -25.14 2.07
C ASN A 182 -9.98 -26.20 3.17
N ILE A 183 -10.76 -26.12 4.26
CA ILE A 183 -10.72 -27.04 5.41
C ILE A 183 -11.25 -28.43 5.02
N ASN A 184 -11.75 -28.61 3.80
CA ASN A 184 -12.12 -29.93 3.28
C ASN A 184 -10.89 -30.68 2.78
N ASN A 185 -10.03 -31.06 3.71
CA ASN A 185 -9.31 -32.31 3.59
C ASN A 185 -10.27 -33.44 3.98
N LYS A 186 -11.14 -33.79 3.02
CA LYS A 186 -11.69 -35.13 2.80
C LYS A 186 -12.42 -35.18 1.47
#